data_AF-F0JKP7-F1
#
_entry.id   AF-F0JKP7-F1
#
_cell.length_a   1.000
_cell.length_b   1.000
_cell.length_c   1.000
_cell.angle_alpha   90.00
_cell.angle_beta   90.00
_cell.angle_gamma   90.00
#
_symmetry.space_group_name_H-M   'P 1'
#
loop_
_entity.id
_entity.type
_entity.pdbx_description
1 polymer ?
#
loop_
_entity_poly.entity_id
_entity_poly.type
_entity_poly.pdbx_seq_one_letter_code
_entity_poly.pdbx_strand_id
1 'polypeptide(L)'
;MSIDSIDRNRLRDLYHEFDQFLASIHGLYLDACIGFRLINVNLDEKQSELIKLMGGKSSGLLSLLNFSHEKFYGGEFAASGLHRPKVADIRERTEENGRNANLVGGMCVISLYEHWDAYLQNEIAIAIGLSNKDDLKHDFWGDMRDLRNYIVHHGRRNRKKLKKMKLLTMWRDDGVVEINNEVIAIIFRHCFRFRNEIHTISLPPRPTLRIPYSWK
;
A
#
# COMPACT_ATOMS: atom_id res chain seq x y z
N MET A 1 13.56 32.86 -4.00
CA MET A 1 12.47 32.79 -3.00
C MET A 1 13.03 33.21 -1.66
N SER A 2 12.37 34.12 -0.95
CA SER A 2 12.77 34.47 0.42
C SER A 2 12.43 33.30 1.36
N ILE A 3 13.36 32.90 2.22
CA ILE A 3 13.17 31.86 3.26
C ILE A 3 12.01 32.22 4.21
N ASP A 4 11.61 33.50 4.24
CA ASP A 4 10.50 34.04 5.03
C ASP A 4 9.11 33.73 4.43
N SER A 5 9.04 33.17 3.23
CA SER A 5 7.76 32.84 2.56
C SER A 5 7.22 31.44 2.82
N ILE A 6 7.97 30.58 3.53
CA ILE A 6 7.56 29.20 3.82
C ILE A 6 6.63 29.17 5.04
N ASP A 7 5.40 28.68 4.86
CA ASP A 7 4.45 28.39 5.93
C ASP A 7 4.80 27.05 6.61
N ARG A 8 5.66 27.16 7.63
CA ARG A 8 6.15 26.02 8.40
C ARG A 8 5.09 25.38 9.30
N ASN A 9 4.09 26.15 9.72
CA ASN A 9 2.99 25.60 10.51
C ASN A 9 2.14 24.72 9.62
N ARG A 10 1.78 25.18 8.42
CA ARG A 10 1.04 24.36 7.47
C ARG A 10 1.79 23.08 7.09
N LEU A 11 3.11 23.16 6.85
CA LEU A 11 3.91 21.95 6.59
C LEU A 11 3.91 20.95 7.75
N ARG A 12 3.87 21.43 8.99
CA ARG A 12 3.77 20.56 10.17
C ARG A 12 2.40 19.88 10.24
N ASP A 13 1.33 20.60 9.93
CA ASP A 13 -0.01 20.04 9.87
C ASP A 13 -0.09 18.97 8.76
N LEU A 14 0.43 19.28 7.57
CA LEU A 14 0.50 18.33 6.45
C LEU A 14 1.32 17.08 6.79
N TYR A 15 2.39 17.21 7.57
CA TYR A 15 3.13 16.06 8.09
C TYR A 15 2.23 15.15 8.94
N HIS A 16 1.47 15.71 9.87
CA HIS A 16 0.59 14.93 10.75
C HIS A 16 -0.59 14.31 10.00
N GLU A 17 -1.23 15.08 9.10
CA GLU A 17 -2.31 14.59 8.26
C GLU A 17 -1.84 13.42 7.37
N PHE A 18 -0.67 13.58 6.72
CA PHE A 18 -0.12 12.52 5.89
C PHE A 18 0.29 11.29 6.71
N ASP A 19 0.86 11.48 7.91
CA ASP A 19 1.19 10.36 8.81
C ASP A 19 -0.04 9.55 9.21
N GLN A 20 -1.14 10.22 9.57
CA GLN A 20 -2.41 9.59 9.91
C GLN A 20 -3.01 8.85 8.70
N PHE A 21 -2.94 9.46 7.53
CA PHE A 21 -3.37 8.83 6.29
C PHE A 21 -2.56 7.57 5.98
N LEU A 22 -1.22 7.64 6.08
CA LEU A 22 -0.33 6.48 5.89
C LEU A 22 -0.64 5.37 6.88
N ALA A 23 -0.83 5.70 8.17
CA ALA A 23 -1.17 4.73 9.20
C ALA A 23 -2.50 4.01 8.87
N SER A 24 -3.49 4.76 8.39
CA SER A 24 -4.81 4.22 8.03
C SER A 24 -4.72 3.26 6.84
N ILE A 25 -4.03 3.65 5.75
CA ILE A 25 -3.88 2.80 4.56
C ILE A 25 -3.02 1.58 4.84
N HIS A 26 -1.96 1.72 5.64
CA HIS A 26 -1.10 0.61 6.02
C HIS A 26 -1.83 -0.38 6.94
N GLY A 27 -2.56 0.14 7.94
CA GLY A 27 -3.38 -0.65 8.84
C GLY A 27 -4.39 -1.49 8.07
N LEU A 28 -5.14 -0.87 7.15
CA LEU A 28 -6.08 -1.58 6.27
C LEU A 28 -5.42 -2.74 5.52
N TYR A 29 -4.23 -2.53 4.96
CA TYR A 29 -3.50 -3.58 4.25
C TYR A 29 -3.10 -4.73 5.18
N LEU A 30 -2.52 -4.41 6.34
CA LEU A 30 -2.08 -5.41 7.31
C LEU A 30 -3.26 -6.22 7.85
N ASP A 31 -4.34 -5.54 8.23
CA ASP A 31 -5.56 -6.17 8.75
C ASP A 31 -6.19 -7.10 7.70
N ALA A 32 -6.23 -6.66 6.44
CA ALA A 32 -6.71 -7.50 5.33
C ALA A 32 -5.84 -8.75 5.14
N CYS A 33 -4.51 -8.59 5.10
CA CYS A 33 -3.57 -9.72 4.94
C CYS A 33 -3.66 -10.71 6.11
N ILE A 34 -3.80 -10.22 7.34
CA ILE A 34 -4.05 -11.07 8.51
C ILE A 34 -5.38 -11.82 8.35
N GLY A 35 -6.44 -11.12 7.93
CA GLY A 35 -7.74 -11.74 7.65
C GLY A 35 -7.64 -12.88 6.62
N PHE A 36 -6.92 -12.66 5.51
CA PHE A 36 -6.69 -13.69 4.49
C PHE A 36 -5.93 -14.90 5.04
N ARG A 37 -4.91 -14.67 5.86
CA ARG A 37 -4.16 -15.75 6.53
C ARG A 37 -5.03 -16.55 7.49
N LEU A 38 -5.87 -15.89 8.29
CA LEU A 38 -6.77 -16.56 9.23
C LEU A 38 -7.80 -17.44 8.52
N ILE A 39 -8.29 -17.02 7.35
CA ILE A 39 -9.15 -17.86 6.50
C ILE A 39 -8.41 -19.14 6.10
N ASN A 40 -7.17 -19.04 5.65
CA ASN A 40 -6.37 -20.20 5.26
C ASN A 40 -6.09 -21.16 6.42
N VAL A 41 -5.70 -20.63 7.59
CA VAL A 41 -5.51 -21.43 8.81
C VAL A 41 -6.77 -22.22 9.16
N ASN A 42 -7.94 -21.56 9.12
CA ASN A 42 -9.19 -22.24 9.41
C ASN A 42 -9.57 -23.30 8.36
N LEU A 43 -9.23 -23.07 7.09
CA LEU A 43 -9.41 -24.06 6.04
C LEU A 43 -8.51 -25.29 6.26
N ASP A 44 -7.27 -25.09 6.71
CA ASP A 44 -6.33 -26.17 7.04
C ASP A 44 -6.80 -27.02 8.23
N GLU A 45 -7.34 -26.38 9.26
CA GLU A 45 -7.94 -27.05 10.42
C GLU A 45 -9.12 -27.93 10.01
N LYS A 46 -10.09 -27.35 9.28
CA LYS A 46 -11.27 -28.09 8.78
C LYS A 46 -10.89 -29.24 7.85
N GLN A 47 -9.88 -29.02 7.01
CA GLN A 47 -9.34 -30.05 6.15
C GLN A 47 -8.75 -31.21 6.97
N SER A 48 -7.97 -30.89 7.99
CA SER A 48 -7.35 -31.88 8.88
C SER A 48 -8.40 -32.71 9.64
N GLU A 49 -9.47 -32.07 10.12
CA GLU A 49 -10.59 -32.76 10.78
C GLU A 49 -11.32 -33.71 9.82
N LEU A 50 -11.62 -33.26 8.61
CA LEU A 50 -12.31 -34.07 7.60
C LEU A 50 -11.46 -35.26 7.15
N ILE A 51 -10.15 -35.09 6.99
CA ILE A 51 -9.21 -36.18 6.67
C ILE A 51 -9.23 -37.24 7.78
N LYS A 52 -9.22 -36.83 9.05
CA LYS A 52 -9.31 -37.75 10.20
C LYS A 52 -10.62 -38.54 10.18
N LEU A 53 -11.75 -37.87 9.93
CA LEU A 53 -13.07 -38.51 9.85
C LEU A 53 -13.19 -39.49 8.68
N MET A 54 -12.54 -39.22 7.56
CA MET A 54 -12.57 -40.07 6.36
C MET A 54 -11.48 -41.15 6.32
N GLY A 55 -10.73 -41.36 7.41
CA GLY A 55 -9.68 -42.38 7.46
C GLY A 55 -8.53 -42.15 6.47
N GLY A 56 -8.19 -40.89 6.19
CA GLY A 56 -7.00 -40.52 5.42
C GLY A 56 -7.16 -40.42 3.89
N LYS A 57 -8.33 -40.69 3.30
CA LYS A 57 -8.51 -40.86 1.84
C LYS A 57 -8.98 -39.63 1.04
N SER A 58 -8.80 -38.38 1.49
CA SER A 58 -9.62 -37.27 0.98
C SER A 58 -8.90 -36.01 0.45
N SER A 59 -7.62 -36.05 0.11
CA SER A 59 -6.86 -34.81 -0.21
C SER A 59 -7.44 -33.98 -1.38
N GLY A 60 -8.20 -34.60 -2.31
CA GLY A 60 -8.81 -33.91 -3.46
C GLY A 60 -10.31 -33.55 -3.36
N LEU A 61 -11.05 -34.05 -2.36
CA LEU A 61 -12.50 -33.80 -2.27
C LEU A 61 -12.83 -32.42 -1.67
N LEU A 62 -11.91 -31.89 -0.85
CA LEU A 62 -12.12 -30.64 -0.12
C LEU A 62 -12.07 -29.42 -1.03
N SER A 63 -11.25 -29.46 -2.08
CA SER A 63 -11.19 -28.40 -3.10
C SER A 63 -12.52 -28.21 -3.83
N LEU A 64 -13.39 -29.23 -3.87
CA LEU A 64 -14.69 -29.20 -4.53
C LEU A 64 -15.82 -28.71 -3.62
N LEU A 65 -15.58 -28.58 -2.32
CA LEU A 65 -16.58 -28.11 -1.37
C LEU A 65 -16.85 -26.62 -1.55
N ASN A 66 -18.11 -26.22 -1.32
CA ASN A 66 -18.48 -24.82 -1.27
C ASN A 66 -17.97 -24.20 0.03
N PHE A 67 -17.45 -22.98 -0.05
CA PHE A 67 -17.08 -22.18 1.09
C PHE A 67 -18.22 -21.22 1.45
N SER A 68 -18.50 -21.06 2.75
CA SER A 68 -19.44 -20.05 3.26
C SER A 68 -18.71 -19.10 4.22
N HIS A 69 -18.92 -17.81 3.99
CA HIS A 69 -18.39 -16.73 4.83
C HIS A 69 -19.15 -16.57 6.15
N GLU A 70 -20.40 -17.06 6.23
CA GLU A 70 -21.24 -16.98 7.44
C GLU A 70 -20.56 -17.61 8.65
N LYS A 71 -19.74 -18.65 8.43
CA LYS A 71 -19.00 -19.31 9.51
C LYS A 71 -17.91 -18.44 10.15
N PHE A 72 -17.52 -17.35 9.49
CA PHE A 72 -16.52 -16.40 9.98
C PHE A 72 -17.15 -15.12 10.52
N TYR A 73 -18.41 -14.86 10.17
CA TYR A 73 -19.14 -13.68 10.57
C TYR A 73 -20.07 -14.07 11.71
N GLY A 74 -19.74 -13.68 12.95
CA GLY A 74 -20.51 -14.02 14.15
C GLY A 74 -21.90 -13.39 14.26
N GLY A 75 -22.52 -13.02 13.13
CA GLY A 75 -23.81 -12.33 13.03
C GLY A 75 -24.41 -12.43 11.63
N GLU A 76 -25.41 -11.60 11.32
CA GLU A 76 -26.02 -11.57 9.99
C GLU A 76 -25.02 -11.09 8.94
N PHE A 77 -24.56 -12.01 8.09
CA PHE A 77 -23.71 -11.68 6.94
C PHE A 77 -24.57 -11.48 5.71
N ALA A 78 -24.41 -10.35 5.02
CA ALA A 78 -25.05 -10.10 3.73
C ALA A 78 -24.39 -10.95 2.62
N ALA A 79 -24.51 -12.28 2.73
CA ALA A 79 -24.08 -13.20 1.69
C ALA A 79 -24.97 -13.00 0.47
N SER A 80 -24.43 -12.42 -0.60
CA SER A 80 -25.10 -12.49 -1.89
C SER A 80 -25.08 -13.93 -2.39
N GLY A 81 -26.23 -14.47 -2.76
CA GLY A 81 -26.35 -15.79 -3.39
C GLY A 81 -25.58 -15.92 -4.72
N LEU A 82 -25.10 -14.80 -5.28
CA LEU A 82 -24.28 -14.73 -6.48
C LEU A 82 -22.84 -15.24 -6.27
N HIS A 83 -22.34 -15.26 -5.02
CA HIS A 83 -20.98 -15.71 -4.74
C HIS A 83 -20.98 -17.04 -3.98
N ARG A 84 -20.68 -18.13 -4.68
CA ARG A 84 -20.56 -19.49 -4.12
C ARG A 84 -19.18 -20.07 -4.43
N PRO A 85 -18.13 -19.54 -3.82
CA PRO A 85 -16.76 -19.94 -4.16
C PRO A 85 -16.47 -21.36 -3.67
N LYS A 86 -15.58 -22.04 -4.37
CA LYS A 86 -15.00 -23.29 -3.87
C LYS A 86 -13.91 -23.00 -2.85
N VAL A 87 -13.63 -23.98 -1.98
CA VAL A 87 -12.51 -23.89 -1.03
C VAL A 87 -11.18 -23.67 -1.77
N ALA A 88 -10.97 -24.33 -2.92
CA ALA A 88 -9.77 -24.12 -3.73
C ALA A 88 -9.63 -22.66 -4.19
N ASP A 89 -10.72 -22.06 -4.69
CA ASP A 89 -10.72 -20.67 -5.14
C ASP A 89 -10.43 -19.70 -3.99
N ILE A 90 -10.90 -20.00 -2.78
CA ILE A 90 -10.61 -19.17 -1.60
C ILE A 90 -9.14 -19.27 -1.26
N ARG A 91 -8.57 -20.48 -1.18
CA ARG A 91 -7.16 -20.69 -0.87
C ARG A 91 -6.24 -19.94 -1.83
N GLU A 92 -6.46 -20.09 -3.14
CA GLU A 92 -5.68 -19.42 -4.18
C GLU A 92 -5.78 -17.88 -4.08
N ARG A 93 -6.95 -17.35 -3.67
CA ARG A 93 -7.12 -15.90 -3.52
C ARG A 93 -6.50 -15.36 -2.23
N THR A 94 -6.54 -16.13 -1.14
CA THR A 94 -6.12 -15.70 0.20
C THR A 94 -4.72 -16.16 0.59
N GLU A 95 -4.03 -16.93 -0.26
CA GLU A 95 -2.65 -17.32 -0.02
C GLU A 95 -1.73 -16.10 0.14
N GLU A 96 -0.54 -16.33 0.69
CA GLU A 96 0.45 -15.27 0.83
C GLU A 96 0.80 -14.71 -0.56
N ASN A 97 0.68 -13.38 -0.72
CA ASN A 97 0.81 -12.71 -2.02
C ASN A 97 -0.20 -13.17 -3.08
N GLY A 98 -1.31 -13.81 -2.67
CA GLY A 98 -2.38 -14.24 -3.54
C GLY A 98 -3.17 -13.08 -4.15
N ARG A 99 -4.21 -13.41 -4.93
CA ARG A 99 -5.02 -12.41 -5.67
C ARG A 99 -5.63 -11.34 -4.77
N ASN A 100 -6.08 -11.67 -3.56
CA ASN A 100 -6.67 -10.70 -2.65
C ASN A 100 -5.62 -9.74 -2.08
N ALA A 101 -4.45 -10.24 -1.69
CA ALA A 101 -3.35 -9.41 -1.19
C ALA A 101 -2.88 -8.43 -2.28
N ASN A 102 -2.72 -8.91 -3.51
CA ASN A 102 -2.41 -8.08 -4.67
C ASN A 102 -3.47 -7.02 -4.95
N LEU A 103 -4.76 -7.37 -4.82
CA LEU A 103 -5.87 -6.43 -5.02
C LEU A 103 -5.84 -5.31 -3.97
N VAL A 104 -5.76 -5.65 -2.68
CA VAL A 104 -5.71 -4.65 -1.61
C VAL A 104 -4.44 -3.80 -1.73
N GLY A 105 -3.30 -4.43 -2.03
CA GLY A 105 -2.05 -3.70 -2.31
C GLY A 105 -2.20 -2.71 -3.47
N GLY A 106 -2.85 -3.12 -4.56
CA GLY A 106 -3.16 -2.22 -5.68
C GLY A 106 -4.06 -1.05 -5.27
N MET A 107 -5.05 -1.28 -4.41
CA MET A 107 -5.90 -0.23 -3.84
C MET A 107 -5.11 0.73 -2.94
N CYS A 108 -4.13 0.24 -2.18
CA CYS A 108 -3.22 1.11 -1.41
C CYS A 108 -2.42 2.02 -2.35
N VAL A 109 -1.85 1.49 -3.43
CA VAL A 109 -1.10 2.30 -4.41
C VAL A 109 -1.97 3.39 -5.03
N ILE A 110 -3.19 3.03 -5.45
CA ILE A 110 -4.15 3.99 -6.02
C ILE A 110 -4.47 5.08 -4.99
N SER A 111 -4.81 4.69 -3.77
CA SER A 111 -5.20 5.63 -2.71
C SER A 111 -4.06 6.58 -2.34
N LEU A 112 -2.83 6.06 -2.20
CA LEU A 112 -1.65 6.85 -1.91
C LEU A 112 -1.37 7.88 -3.01
N TYR A 113 -1.42 7.47 -4.28
CA TYR A 113 -1.16 8.39 -5.39
C TYR A 113 -2.28 9.42 -5.54
N GLU A 114 -3.54 9.03 -5.38
CA GLU A 114 -4.67 9.96 -5.46
C GLU A 114 -4.61 11.01 -4.36
N HIS A 115 -4.29 10.62 -3.12
CA HIS A 115 -4.10 11.57 -2.02
C HIS A 115 -2.94 12.55 -2.29
N TRP A 116 -1.85 12.06 -2.89
CA TRP A 116 -0.76 12.91 -3.34
C TRP A 116 -1.22 13.93 -4.40
N ASP A 117 -1.79 13.45 -5.49
CA ASP A 117 -2.09 14.24 -6.69
C ASP A 117 -3.23 15.25 -6.45
N ALA A 118 -4.29 14.81 -5.76
CA ALA A 118 -5.50 15.60 -5.53
C ALA A 118 -5.37 16.60 -4.38
N TYR A 119 -4.52 16.31 -3.39
CA TYR A 119 -4.45 17.09 -2.15
C TYR A 119 -3.01 17.48 -1.78
N LEU A 120 -2.20 16.51 -1.35
CA LEU A 120 -0.95 16.79 -0.65
C LEU A 120 0.06 17.58 -1.48
N GLN A 121 0.17 17.31 -2.78
CA GLN A 121 1.07 18.03 -3.68
C GLN A 121 0.74 19.52 -3.76
N ASN A 122 -0.56 19.84 -3.87
CA ASN A 122 -1.03 21.21 -3.95
C ASN A 122 -0.76 21.97 -2.65
N GLU A 123 -1.10 21.35 -1.52
CA GLU A 123 -0.93 21.97 -0.21
C GLU A 123 0.54 22.21 0.14
N ILE A 124 1.42 21.26 -0.18
CA ILE A 124 2.87 21.44 0.01
C ILE A 124 3.37 22.56 -0.89
N ALA A 125 2.97 22.59 -2.16
CA ALA A 125 3.38 23.62 -3.11
C ALA A 125 3.00 25.03 -2.62
N ILE A 126 1.77 25.20 -2.14
CA ILE A 126 1.30 26.46 -1.53
C ILE A 126 2.16 26.80 -0.30
N ALA A 127 2.35 25.86 0.62
CA ALA A 127 3.07 26.09 1.86
C ALA A 127 4.55 26.47 1.65
N ILE A 128 5.18 26.00 0.58
CA ILE A 128 6.57 26.39 0.22
C ILE A 128 6.63 27.60 -0.72
N GLY A 129 5.49 28.19 -1.10
CA GLY A 129 5.41 29.39 -1.93
C GLY A 129 5.54 29.18 -3.44
N LEU A 130 5.28 27.96 -3.94
CA LEU A 130 5.20 27.70 -5.38
C LEU A 130 3.84 28.18 -5.94
N SER A 131 3.87 28.73 -7.16
CA SER A 131 2.65 29.21 -7.84
C SER A 131 1.88 28.09 -8.55
N ASN A 132 2.55 26.97 -8.85
CA ASN A 132 1.95 25.81 -9.48
C ASN A 132 2.42 24.52 -8.77
N LYS A 133 1.48 23.63 -8.46
CA LYS A 133 1.78 22.32 -7.85
C LYS A 133 2.66 21.43 -8.73
N ASP A 134 2.60 21.59 -10.05
CA ASP A 134 3.39 20.80 -11.01
C ASP A 134 4.90 21.11 -10.96
N ASP A 135 5.27 22.24 -10.34
CA ASP A 135 6.67 22.58 -10.09
C ASP A 135 7.25 21.76 -8.93
N LEU A 136 6.40 21.21 -8.06
CA LEU A 136 6.81 20.27 -7.01
C LEU A 136 7.01 18.87 -7.62
N LYS A 137 8.23 18.63 -8.10
CA LYS A 137 8.62 17.33 -8.69
C LYS A 137 9.28 16.45 -7.64
N HIS A 138 8.85 15.20 -7.58
CA HIS A 138 9.42 14.21 -6.68
C HIS A 138 9.44 12.84 -7.36
N ASP A 139 10.63 12.21 -7.41
CA ASP A 139 10.84 10.99 -8.20
C ASP A 139 9.97 9.81 -7.74
N PHE A 140 9.78 9.65 -6.43
CA PHE A 140 8.89 8.60 -5.89
C PHE A 140 7.45 8.75 -6.38
N TRP A 141 6.93 9.98 -6.40
CA TRP A 141 5.55 10.21 -6.83
C TRP A 141 5.39 10.08 -8.35
N GLY A 142 6.45 10.37 -9.11
CA GLY A 142 6.55 10.04 -10.53
C GLY A 142 6.44 8.53 -10.79
N ASP A 143 7.16 7.72 -10.02
CA ASP A 143 7.05 6.25 -10.09
C ASP A 143 5.64 5.79 -9.66
N MET A 144 5.11 6.29 -8.54
CA MET A 144 3.76 5.94 -8.06
C MET A 144 2.67 6.23 -9.09
N ARG A 145 2.78 7.33 -9.83
CA ARG A 145 1.87 7.66 -10.94
C ARG A 145 1.87 6.57 -12.01
N ASP A 146 3.06 6.14 -12.42
CA ASP A 146 3.21 5.13 -13.46
C ASP A 146 2.74 3.74 -12.98
N LEU A 147 2.96 3.42 -11.70
CA LEU A 147 2.46 2.20 -11.07
C LEU A 147 0.92 2.20 -10.99
N ARG A 148 0.32 3.28 -10.50
CA ARG A 148 -1.13 3.47 -10.45
C ARG A 148 -1.76 3.33 -11.84
N ASN A 149 -1.16 3.97 -12.84
CA ASN A 149 -1.63 3.87 -14.22
C ASN A 149 -1.47 2.47 -14.82
N TYR A 150 -0.50 1.68 -14.34
CA TYR A 150 -0.40 0.27 -14.70
C TYR A 150 -1.56 -0.53 -14.10
N ILE A 151 -1.83 -0.36 -12.79
CA ILE A 151 -2.88 -1.09 -12.05
C ILE A 151 -4.26 -0.80 -12.65
N VAL A 152 -4.64 0.48 -12.77
CA VAL A 152 -5.97 0.89 -13.25
C VAL A 152 -6.23 0.43 -14.69
N HIS A 153 -5.21 0.42 -15.54
CA HIS A 153 -5.34 0.02 -16.95
C HIS A 153 -4.94 -1.44 -17.22
N HIS A 154 -4.94 -2.29 -16.19
CA HIS A 154 -4.70 -3.73 -16.29
C HIS A 154 -3.42 -4.08 -17.10
N GLY A 155 -2.37 -3.30 -16.89
CA GLY A 155 -1.05 -3.53 -17.49
C GLY A 155 -0.93 -3.38 -19.01
N ARG A 156 -1.99 -2.93 -19.72
CA ARG A 156 -1.97 -2.87 -21.20
C ARG A 156 -1.15 -1.70 -21.77
N ARG A 157 -1.07 -0.57 -21.07
CA ARG A 157 -0.52 0.69 -21.64
C ARG A 157 0.81 1.16 -21.04
N ASN A 158 1.19 0.69 -19.84
CA ASN A 158 2.27 1.32 -19.06
C ASN A 158 3.49 0.44 -18.74
N ARG A 159 3.62 -0.77 -19.31
CA ARG A 159 4.79 -1.65 -19.06
C ARG A 159 6.14 -0.98 -19.35
N LYS A 160 6.24 -0.23 -20.45
CA LYS A 160 7.48 0.47 -20.82
C LYS A 160 7.89 1.55 -19.81
N LYS A 161 6.93 2.10 -19.07
CA LYS A 161 7.20 3.11 -18.03
C LYS A 161 7.70 2.49 -16.74
N LEU A 162 7.20 1.30 -16.37
CA LEU A 162 7.68 0.57 -15.21
C LEU A 162 9.19 0.28 -15.29
N LYS A 163 9.69 -0.06 -16.48
CA LYS A 163 11.13 -0.28 -16.72
C LYS A 163 11.99 0.97 -16.54
N LYS A 164 11.38 2.16 -16.51
CA LYS A 164 12.05 3.47 -16.37
C LYS A 164 11.89 4.06 -14.97
N MET A 165 11.25 3.34 -14.05
CA MET A 165 11.10 3.78 -12.66
C MET A 165 12.46 3.94 -12.01
N LYS A 166 12.61 4.99 -11.21
CA LYS A 166 13.89 5.36 -10.60
C LYS A 166 14.11 4.69 -9.25
N LEU A 167 13.05 4.60 -8.45
CA LEU A 167 13.07 4.09 -7.09
C LEU A 167 12.42 2.71 -6.99
N LEU A 168 11.28 2.52 -7.68
CA LEU A 168 10.56 1.23 -7.70
C LEU A 168 11.09 0.29 -8.79
N THR A 169 12.37 -0.08 -8.70
CA THR A 169 13.10 -0.74 -9.80
C THR A 169 12.91 -2.25 -9.93
N MET A 170 11.90 -2.84 -9.27
CA MET A 170 11.72 -4.30 -9.19
C MET A 170 11.17 -4.93 -10.47
N TRP A 171 10.59 -4.14 -11.38
CA TRP A 171 9.94 -4.62 -12.60
C TRP A 171 10.74 -4.30 -13.87
N ARG A 172 11.97 -4.81 -13.94
CA ARG A 172 12.85 -4.65 -15.11
C ARG A 172 12.54 -5.65 -16.22
N ASP A 173 12.04 -6.82 -15.85
CA ASP A 173 11.77 -7.92 -16.77
C ASP A 173 10.30 -7.93 -17.24
N ASP A 174 10.00 -8.76 -18.24
CA ASP A 174 8.67 -8.83 -18.87
C ASP A 174 7.62 -9.61 -18.05
N GLY A 175 7.92 -9.90 -16.78
CA GLY A 175 7.07 -10.62 -15.85
C GLY A 175 5.74 -9.94 -15.50
N VAL A 176 4.90 -10.67 -14.77
CA VAL A 176 3.67 -10.12 -14.18
C VAL A 176 4.06 -9.16 -13.06
N VAL A 177 3.43 -8.00 -13.03
CA VAL A 177 3.65 -7.00 -11.98
C VAL A 177 2.68 -7.35 -10.86
N GLU A 178 3.23 -7.91 -9.80
CA GLU A 178 2.50 -8.24 -8.59
C GLU A 178 2.77 -7.19 -7.52
N ILE A 179 1.72 -6.79 -6.82
CA ILE A 179 1.80 -5.86 -5.68
C ILE A 179 1.78 -6.70 -4.40
N ASN A 180 2.86 -7.46 -4.25
CA ASN A 180 3.06 -8.39 -3.14
C ASN A 180 3.48 -7.64 -1.85
N ASN A 181 3.64 -8.40 -0.76
CA ASN A 181 4.02 -7.86 0.56
C ASN A 181 5.35 -7.07 0.52
N GLU A 182 6.33 -7.55 -0.25
CA GLU A 182 7.63 -6.89 -0.40
C GLU A 182 7.49 -5.53 -1.09
N VAL A 183 6.71 -5.49 -2.18
CA VAL A 183 6.42 -4.26 -2.93
C VAL A 183 5.76 -3.23 -2.02
N ILE A 184 4.74 -3.65 -1.26
CA ILE A 184 4.04 -2.75 -0.35
C ILE A 184 4.98 -2.23 0.74
N ALA A 185 5.82 -3.08 1.32
CA ALA A 185 6.81 -2.66 2.30
C ALA A 185 7.78 -1.60 1.74
N ILE A 186 8.23 -1.75 0.49
CA ILE A 186 9.09 -0.78 -0.19
C ILE A 186 8.35 0.55 -0.42
N ILE A 187 7.11 0.49 -0.88
CA ILE A 187 6.27 1.68 -1.12
C ILE A 187 6.07 2.46 0.18
N PHE A 188 5.69 1.79 1.28
CA PHE A 188 5.51 2.46 2.57
C PHE A 188 6.83 3.01 3.10
N ARG A 189 7.95 2.31 2.92
CA ARG A 189 9.27 2.85 3.28
C ARG A 189 9.57 4.17 2.55
N HIS A 190 9.25 4.27 1.28
CA HIS A 190 9.40 5.52 0.53
C HIS A 190 8.41 6.60 0.98
N CYS A 191 7.16 6.23 1.30
CA CYS A 191 6.20 7.16 1.89
C CYS A 191 6.69 7.73 3.22
N PHE A 192 7.25 6.90 4.10
CA PHE A 192 7.81 7.35 5.38
C PHE A 192 9.03 8.26 5.21
N ARG A 193 9.89 8.00 4.20
CA ARG A 193 10.98 8.91 3.86
C ARG A 193 10.46 10.27 3.41
N PHE A 194 9.51 10.28 2.48
CA PHE A 194 8.87 11.52 2.01
C PHE A 194 8.17 12.27 3.15
N ARG A 195 7.46 11.56 4.04
CA ARG A 195 6.87 12.12 5.26
C ARG A 195 7.94 12.83 6.12
N ASN A 196 9.10 12.21 6.31
CA ASN A 196 10.20 12.82 7.06
C ASN A 196 10.83 14.03 6.35
N GLU A 197 10.79 14.07 5.02
CA GLU A 197 11.20 15.24 4.25
C GLU A 197 10.26 16.43 4.53
N ILE A 198 8.94 16.22 4.49
CA ILE A 198 7.95 17.25 4.88
C ILE A 198 8.25 17.77 6.30
N HIS A 199 8.47 16.85 7.25
CA HIS A 199 8.83 17.22 8.61
C HIS A 199 10.09 18.09 8.66
N THR A 200 11.13 17.69 7.92
CA THR A 200 12.40 18.43 7.87
C THR A 200 12.22 19.85 7.35
N ILE A 201 11.39 20.04 6.30
CA ILE A 201 11.10 21.37 5.74
C ILE A 201 10.27 22.22 6.73
N SER A 202 9.42 21.60 7.55
CA SER A 202 8.64 22.29 8.57
C SER A 202 9.48 22.87 9.73
N LEU A 203 10.72 22.40 9.89
CA LEU A 203 11.62 22.90 10.93
C LEU A 203 12.25 24.24 10.52
N PRO A 204 12.52 25.14 11.48
CA PRO A 204 13.32 26.32 11.20
C PRO A 204 14.72 25.88 10.72
N PRO A 205 15.37 26.65 9.82
CA PRO A 205 16.74 26.39 9.45
C PRO A 205 17.57 26.34 10.73
N ARG A 206 18.36 25.27 10.93
CA ARG A 206 19.21 25.17 12.11
C ARG A 206 20.10 26.42 12.12
N PRO A 207 20.09 27.25 13.18
CA PRO A 207 21.10 28.28 13.29
C PRO A 207 22.43 27.55 13.22
N THR A 208 23.32 27.99 12.33
CA THR A 208 24.70 27.49 12.35
C THR A 208 25.21 27.75 13.74
N LEU A 209 25.31 26.70 14.56
CA LEU A 209 26.04 26.75 15.82
C LEU A 209 27.47 27.08 15.43
N ARG A 210 27.79 28.38 15.42
CA ARG A 210 29.17 28.84 15.41
C ARG A 210 29.71 28.43 16.77
N ILE A 211 30.29 27.24 16.85
CA ILE A 211 31.15 26.88 17.97
C ILE A 211 32.27 27.93 17.93
N PRO A 212 32.40 28.78 18.96
CA PRO A 212 33.50 29.73 19.00
C PRO A 212 34.79 28.91 18.96
N TYR A 213 35.65 29.17 17.96
CA TYR A 213 37.05 28.73 17.98
C TYR A 213 37.78 29.50 19.09
N SER A 214 37.49 29.18 20.34
CA SER A 214 38.21 29.69 21.50
C SER A 214 38.38 28.58 22.53
N TRP A 215 39.06 27.52 22.11
CA TRP A 215 39.80 26.65 23.01
C TRP A 215 41.26 26.72 22.53
N LYS A 216 41.99 27.64 23.16
CA LYS A 216 43.46 27.68 23.13
C LYS A 216 44.00 26.55 23.98
#